data_AF-A0A6N8GNS7-F1
#
_entry.id   AF-A0A6N8GNS7-F1
#
_cell.length_a   1.000
_cell.length_b   1.000
_cell.length_c   1.000
_cell.angle_alpha   90.00
_cell.angle_beta   90.00
_cell.angle_gamma   90.00
#
_symmetry.space_group_name_H-M   'P 1'
#
loop_
_entity.id
_entity.type
_entity.pdbx_description
1 polymer ?
#
loop_
_entity_poly.entity_id
_entity_poly.type
_entity_poly.pdbx_seq_one_letter_code
_entity_poly.pdbx_strand_id
1 'polypeptide(L)'
;MPQGQVPPPEPARTAVDVDVLRTLFLSPGGWIHRRVESVLMSPDGVTRRKVSLDVDLAAHDPWPADAAGRLLVPVTIQAKQPLRNFDAVCEGEPAPVLGTEDNGALAELLLRGLIPEQLPLAEAALLAEQHVPAIVHVPELLVEDALDRFWAHCEHLRAVVHELIALGRLSAEDAENWDGDFALFTTVADQLARGFLLTFALPAELAGRRLVLKYAMDEQYAAGRRPRARDRLRHCWKPWVGRVGLHDLASCRSFHLELTVPAEVRLHEFTVLSAEDDRSGPGPDRAVDRVLAEDRIVQRWPGAVRGHLALRPTSRFDDAFCEMVILPARQGITAFASVAVSLITAVLLLVGVVAAVPDRVLGPGWQVPSAAASIVMSVVAVLLSWINRQPEHDLSVRVMRPLRYALNLEAFVMLMLAGAASVPFTPGAAGAYWALLLLLHALSLVLVVRTWWVRRSVDRGRYTARARRRGP
;
A
#
# COMPACT_ATOMS: atom_id res chain seq x y z
N MET A 1 -43.69 13.40 -27.81
CA MET A 1 -43.59 12.85 -26.44
C MET A 1 -44.92 13.08 -25.75
N PRO A 2 -45.54 12.08 -25.10
CA PRO A 2 -46.79 12.30 -24.41
C PRO A 2 -46.53 13.19 -23.19
N GLN A 3 -47.13 14.38 -23.22
CA GLN A 3 -47.21 15.29 -22.08
C GLN A 3 -48.21 14.69 -21.08
N GLY A 4 -47.79 14.49 -19.82
CA GLY A 4 -48.73 14.13 -18.75
C GLY A 4 -48.31 13.06 -17.76
N GLN A 5 -47.05 12.60 -17.72
CA GLN A 5 -46.58 11.84 -16.56
C GLN A 5 -46.19 12.82 -15.45
N VAL A 6 -47.09 12.97 -14.48
CA VAL A 6 -46.76 13.51 -13.16
C VAL A 6 -45.56 12.70 -12.65
N PRO A 7 -44.43 13.34 -12.29
CA PRO A 7 -43.30 12.62 -11.73
C PRO A 7 -43.80 11.83 -10.51
N PRO A 8 -43.39 10.56 -10.34
CA PRO A 8 -43.77 9.80 -9.16
C PRO A 8 -43.44 10.62 -7.91
N PRO A 9 -44.32 10.62 -6.88
CA PRO A 9 -44.03 11.34 -5.65
C PRO A 9 -42.65 10.91 -5.17
N GLU A 10 -41.78 11.90 -4.93
CA GLU A 10 -40.45 11.69 -4.39
C GLU A 10 -40.62 10.81 -3.15
N PRO A 11 -40.04 9.59 -3.11
CA PRO A 11 -40.25 8.70 -1.99
C PRO A 11 -39.84 9.46 -0.74
N ALA A 12 -40.78 9.62 0.20
CA ALA A 12 -40.51 10.24 1.48
C ALA A 12 -39.28 9.54 2.05
N ARG A 13 -38.14 10.23 2.08
CA ARG A 13 -36.91 9.70 2.67
C ARG A 13 -37.27 9.34 4.09
N THR A 14 -37.38 8.05 4.41
CA THR A 14 -37.44 7.61 5.80
C THR A 14 -36.23 8.23 6.48
N ALA A 15 -36.50 9.03 7.51
CA ALA A 15 -35.45 9.73 8.23
C ALA A 15 -34.56 8.67 8.88
N VAL A 16 -33.37 8.48 8.32
CA VAL A 16 -32.34 7.66 8.95
C VAL A 16 -32.04 8.28 10.31
N ASP A 17 -32.15 7.48 11.37
CA ASP A 17 -31.86 7.94 12.72
C ASP A 17 -30.35 8.24 12.84
N VAL A 18 -30.06 9.52 13.07
CA VAL A 18 -28.69 10.06 13.16
C VAL A 18 -27.95 9.49 14.36
N ASP A 19 -28.62 9.30 15.48
CA ASP A 19 -28.01 8.82 16.73
C ASP A 19 -27.62 7.35 16.63
N VAL A 20 -28.46 6.56 15.97
CA VAL A 20 -28.15 5.16 15.66
C VAL A 20 -26.95 5.10 14.71
N LEU A 21 -26.95 5.88 13.63
CA LEU A 21 -25.84 5.92 12.67
C LEU A 21 -24.52 6.33 13.34
N ARG A 22 -24.56 7.35 14.20
CA ARG A 22 -23.42 7.82 15.00
C ARG A 22 -22.89 6.71 15.89
N THR A 23 -23.78 6.02 16.60
CA THR A 23 -23.41 4.91 17.50
C THR A 23 -22.74 3.76 16.72
N LEU A 24 -23.32 3.35 15.59
CA LEU A 24 -22.77 2.30 14.73
C LEU A 24 -21.37 2.66 14.22
N PHE A 25 -21.16 3.93 13.85
CA PHE A 25 -19.89 4.41 13.31
C PHE A 25 -18.80 4.58 14.38
N LEU A 26 -19.15 5.12 15.55
CA LEU A 26 -18.22 5.41 16.65
C LEU A 26 -17.85 4.16 17.45
N SER A 27 -18.78 3.20 17.57
CA SER A 27 -18.60 1.98 18.38
C SER A 27 -18.70 0.69 17.56
N PRO A 28 -17.94 0.54 16.45
CA PRO A 28 -18.07 -0.60 15.55
C PRO A 28 -17.64 -1.92 16.21
N GLY A 29 -16.76 -1.89 17.22
CA GLY A 29 -16.37 -3.09 17.96
C GLY A 29 -17.53 -3.77 18.73
N GLY A 30 -18.65 -3.07 18.93
CA GLY A 30 -19.86 -3.62 19.52
C GLY A 30 -20.59 -4.62 18.61
N TRP A 31 -20.50 -4.42 17.29
CA TRP A 31 -21.25 -5.19 16.30
C TRP A 31 -20.38 -5.80 15.18
N ILE A 32 -19.13 -5.38 15.01
CA ILE A 32 -18.14 -6.02 14.14
C ILE A 32 -17.14 -6.78 15.01
N HIS A 33 -17.32 -8.09 15.12
CA HIS A 33 -16.51 -8.94 15.99
C HIS A 33 -15.14 -9.26 15.40
N ARG A 34 -15.08 -9.49 14.10
CA ARG A 34 -13.84 -9.90 13.42
C ARG A 34 -13.75 -9.29 12.03
N ARG A 35 -12.60 -8.70 11.73
CA ARG A 35 -12.20 -8.28 10.39
C ARG A 35 -11.00 -9.09 9.94
N VAL A 36 -11.11 -9.73 8.78
CA VAL A 36 -10.00 -10.40 8.11
C VAL A 36 -9.74 -9.68 6.80
N GLU A 37 -8.56 -9.11 6.68
CA GLU A 37 -8.12 -8.39 5.50
C GLU A 37 -7.00 -9.19 4.82
N SER A 38 -7.18 -9.49 3.55
CA SER A 38 -6.25 -10.26 2.73
C SER A 38 -5.79 -9.41 1.55
N VAL A 39 -4.50 -9.18 1.45
CA VAL A 39 -3.87 -8.41 0.38
C VAL A 39 -3.08 -9.38 -0.49
N LEU A 40 -3.61 -9.65 -1.67
CA LEU A 40 -3.03 -10.57 -2.65
C LEU A 40 -2.32 -9.77 -3.75
N MET A 41 -1.00 -9.80 -3.75
CA MET A 41 -0.18 -9.23 -4.82
C MET A 41 0.08 -10.31 -5.87
N SER A 42 -0.64 -10.25 -6.97
CA SER A 42 -0.61 -11.26 -8.03
C SER A 42 0.56 -11.02 -9.00
N PRO A 43 1.14 -12.07 -9.63
CA PRO A 43 2.23 -11.92 -10.59
C PRO A 43 1.90 -11.04 -11.81
N ASP A 44 0.62 -10.92 -12.16
CA ASP A 44 0.10 -10.11 -13.27
C ASP A 44 0.14 -8.59 -13.04
N GLY A 45 0.62 -8.15 -11.86
CA GLY A 45 0.71 -6.74 -11.52
C GLY A 45 -0.52 -6.16 -10.83
N VAL A 46 -1.55 -6.97 -10.61
CA VAL A 46 -2.73 -6.56 -9.86
C VAL A 46 -2.54 -6.89 -8.37
N THR A 47 -2.87 -5.93 -7.50
CA THR A 47 -3.03 -6.19 -6.07
C THR A 47 -4.52 -6.24 -5.78
N ARG A 48 -5.02 -7.36 -5.27
CA ARG A 48 -6.41 -7.51 -4.87
C ARG A 48 -6.53 -7.51 -3.35
N ARG A 49 -7.29 -6.56 -2.81
CA ARG A 49 -7.66 -6.55 -1.40
C ARG A 49 -9.00 -7.27 -1.22
N LYS A 50 -9.07 -8.16 -0.24
CA LYS A 50 -10.30 -8.84 0.18
C LYS A 50 -10.52 -8.59 1.65
N VAL A 51 -11.74 -8.26 2.04
CA VAL A 51 -12.11 -8.04 3.43
C VAL A 51 -13.29 -8.93 3.75
N SER A 52 -13.22 -9.60 4.90
CA SER A 52 -14.30 -10.40 5.47
C SER A 52 -14.60 -9.87 6.86
N LEU A 53 -15.86 -9.56 7.12
CA LEU A 53 -16.37 -8.99 8.35
C LEU A 53 -17.37 -9.96 8.95
N ASP A 54 -17.18 -10.30 10.21
CA ASP A 54 -18.13 -11.03 11.06
C ASP A 54 -18.93 -9.98 11.84
N VAL A 55 -20.18 -9.77 11.42
CA VAL A 55 -21.04 -8.70 11.91
C VAL A 55 -22.26 -9.28 12.62
N ASP A 56 -22.67 -8.65 13.71
CA ASP A 56 -23.84 -9.00 14.50
C ASP A 56 -24.91 -7.92 14.37
N LEU A 57 -25.92 -8.18 13.53
CA LEU A 57 -27.06 -7.29 13.36
C LEU A 57 -28.09 -7.41 14.50
N ALA A 58 -27.88 -8.26 15.51
CA ALA A 58 -28.66 -8.27 16.75
C ALA A 58 -28.12 -7.30 17.80
N ALA A 59 -26.90 -6.80 17.62
CA ALA A 59 -26.25 -5.90 18.59
C ALA A 59 -26.93 -4.53 18.69
N HIS A 60 -27.74 -4.16 17.69
CA HIS A 60 -28.49 -2.91 17.65
C HIS A 60 -29.91 -3.15 17.12
N ASP A 61 -30.87 -2.41 17.68
CA ASP A 61 -32.26 -2.32 17.22
C ASP A 61 -32.82 -0.96 17.69
N PRO A 62 -33.36 -0.10 16.81
CA PRO A 62 -33.50 -0.26 15.37
C PRO A 62 -32.18 -0.09 14.60
N TRP A 63 -32.09 -0.69 13.41
CA TRP A 63 -31.06 -0.38 12.42
C TRP A 63 -31.50 0.77 11.51
N PRO A 64 -30.58 1.62 11.03
CA PRO A 64 -30.91 2.60 10.01
C PRO A 64 -31.34 1.87 8.74
N ALA A 65 -32.40 2.36 8.10
CA ALA A 65 -32.94 1.76 6.89
C ALA A 65 -33.18 2.83 5.81
N ASP A 66 -33.05 2.43 4.54
CA ASP A 66 -33.36 3.32 3.42
C ASP A 66 -34.88 3.42 3.15
N ALA A 67 -35.25 4.19 2.12
CA ALA A 67 -36.65 4.34 1.69
C ALA A 67 -37.31 3.03 1.22
N ALA A 68 -36.52 2.02 0.87
CA ALA A 68 -37.01 0.69 0.50
C ALA A 68 -37.06 -0.28 1.70
N GLY A 69 -36.74 0.20 2.91
CA GLY A 69 -36.68 -0.63 4.12
C GLY A 69 -35.47 -1.54 4.20
N ARG A 70 -34.44 -1.34 3.36
CA ARG A 70 -33.19 -2.11 3.44
C ARG A 70 -32.33 -1.56 4.56
N LEU A 71 -31.73 -2.45 5.34
CA LEU A 71 -30.80 -2.11 6.42
C LEU A 71 -29.53 -1.49 5.83
N LEU A 72 -29.15 -0.33 6.36
CA LEU A 72 -27.92 0.36 6.01
C LEU A 72 -26.83 -0.06 7.00
N VAL A 73 -25.84 -0.81 6.52
CA VAL A 73 -24.77 -1.35 7.35
C VAL A 73 -23.45 -0.66 6.98
N PRO A 74 -23.05 0.41 7.69
CA PRO A 74 -21.82 1.16 7.41
C PRO A 74 -20.60 0.38 7.92
N VAL A 75 -19.88 -0.28 7.02
CA VAL A 75 -18.84 -1.25 7.43
C VAL A 75 -17.46 -0.64 7.62
N THR A 76 -17.11 0.39 6.85
CA THR A 76 -15.77 0.98 6.91
C THR A 76 -15.67 2.29 6.12
N ILE A 77 -14.59 3.05 6.32
CA ILE A 77 -14.20 4.15 5.41
C ILE A 77 -13.17 3.64 4.40
N GLN A 78 -13.44 3.86 3.11
CA GLN A 78 -12.56 3.53 1.99
C GLN A 78 -11.98 4.79 1.36
N ALA A 79 -10.75 4.74 0.85
CA ALA A 79 -10.16 5.90 0.16
C ALA A 79 -11.01 6.33 -1.05
N LYS A 80 -11.11 7.64 -1.32
CA LYS A 80 -11.85 8.19 -2.46
C LYS A 80 -11.14 7.91 -3.79
N GLN A 81 -11.20 6.67 -4.26
CA GLN A 81 -10.61 6.22 -5.51
C GLN A 81 -11.62 5.36 -6.30
N PRO A 82 -11.52 5.33 -7.64
CA PRO A 82 -12.35 4.43 -8.43
C PRO A 82 -12.12 2.96 -8.03
N LEU A 83 -13.15 2.30 -7.51
CA LEU A 83 -13.09 0.89 -7.14
C LEU A 83 -13.09 0.04 -8.43
N ARG A 84 -12.05 -0.75 -8.64
CA ARG A 84 -11.92 -1.62 -9.82
C ARG A 84 -12.21 -3.06 -9.45
N ASN A 85 -12.96 -3.77 -10.30
CA ASN A 85 -13.36 -5.16 -10.08
C ASN A 85 -13.92 -5.40 -8.68
N PHE A 86 -14.74 -4.45 -8.21
CA PHE A 86 -15.36 -4.47 -6.90
C PHE A 86 -16.44 -5.54 -6.84
N ASP A 87 -16.37 -6.38 -5.82
CA ASP A 87 -17.39 -7.37 -5.48
C ASP A 87 -17.78 -7.22 -4.02
N ALA A 88 -19.06 -7.44 -3.72
CA ALA A 88 -19.60 -7.44 -2.38
C ALA A 88 -20.57 -8.62 -2.24
N VAL A 89 -20.44 -9.37 -1.15
CA VAL A 89 -21.24 -10.55 -0.87
C VAL A 89 -21.66 -10.58 0.61
N CYS A 90 -22.84 -11.14 0.87
CA CYS A 90 -23.38 -11.42 2.19
C CYS A 90 -23.73 -12.90 2.22
N GLU A 91 -23.16 -13.66 3.16
CA GLU A 91 -23.40 -15.12 3.27
C GLU A 91 -23.13 -15.89 1.96
N GLY A 92 -22.23 -15.38 1.11
CA GLY A 92 -21.88 -15.99 -0.17
C GLY A 92 -22.70 -15.52 -1.37
N GLU A 93 -23.82 -14.82 -1.14
CA GLU A 93 -24.65 -14.25 -2.19
C GLU A 93 -24.26 -12.79 -2.50
N PRO A 94 -24.41 -12.31 -3.75
CA PRO A 94 -24.16 -10.91 -4.09
C PRO A 94 -24.99 -9.96 -3.23
N ALA A 95 -24.34 -8.93 -2.68
CA ALA A 95 -24.99 -7.95 -1.82
C ALA A 95 -24.86 -6.54 -2.42
N PRO A 96 -25.94 -5.75 -2.46
CA PRO A 96 -25.86 -4.38 -2.97
C PRO A 96 -25.15 -3.48 -1.95
N VAL A 97 -24.37 -2.56 -2.49
CA VAL A 97 -23.73 -1.47 -1.75
C VAL A 97 -24.31 -0.15 -2.23
N LEU A 98 -24.34 0.85 -1.36
CA LEU A 98 -24.80 2.18 -1.73
C LEU A 98 -23.88 2.81 -2.79
N GLY A 99 -24.47 3.64 -3.66
CA GLY A 99 -23.74 4.43 -4.65
C GLY A 99 -23.05 5.65 -4.01
N THR A 100 -22.36 6.43 -4.84
CA THR A 100 -21.64 7.64 -4.38
C THR A 100 -22.58 8.67 -3.75
N GLU A 101 -23.73 8.92 -4.36
CA GLU A 101 -24.70 9.93 -3.87
C GLU A 101 -25.32 9.51 -2.54
N ASP A 102 -25.81 8.27 -2.43
CA ASP A 102 -26.42 7.75 -1.21
C ASP A 102 -25.41 7.62 -0.05
N ASN A 103 -24.18 7.17 -0.32
CA ASN A 103 -23.12 7.16 0.70
C ASN A 103 -22.73 8.58 1.12
N GLY A 104 -22.70 9.53 0.19
CA GLY A 104 -22.43 10.93 0.49
C GLY A 104 -23.51 11.53 1.40
N ALA A 105 -24.78 11.31 1.07
CA ALA A 105 -25.89 11.75 1.92
C ALA A 105 -25.83 11.13 3.33
N LEU A 106 -25.47 9.85 3.44
CA LEU A 106 -25.31 9.19 4.74
C LEU A 106 -24.11 9.75 5.53
N ALA A 107 -23.00 10.03 4.85
CA ALA A 107 -21.81 10.63 5.46
C ALA A 107 -22.06 12.09 5.92
N GLU A 108 -22.81 12.87 5.13
CA GLU A 108 -23.25 14.21 5.57
C GLU A 108 -24.14 14.13 6.80
N LEU A 109 -25.10 13.20 6.81
CA LEU A 109 -26.00 13.00 7.94
C LEU A 109 -25.21 12.64 9.21
N LEU A 110 -24.24 11.73 9.10
CA LEU A 110 -23.32 11.37 10.18
C LEU A 110 -22.54 12.60 10.68
N LEU A 111 -21.93 13.39 9.79
CA LEU A 111 -21.15 14.57 10.19
C LEU A 111 -22.01 15.65 10.83
N ARG A 112 -23.21 15.88 10.31
CA ARG A 112 -24.16 16.85 10.90
C ARG A 112 -24.54 16.42 12.33
N GLY A 113 -24.73 15.12 12.57
CA GLY A 113 -24.97 14.57 13.90
C GLY A 113 -23.78 14.61 14.87
N LEU A 114 -22.60 14.97 14.37
CA LEU A 114 -21.38 15.16 15.14
C LEU A 114 -21.05 16.64 15.35
N ILE A 115 -21.84 17.57 14.80
CA ILE A 115 -21.62 19.01 15.04
C ILE A 115 -21.82 19.28 16.54
N PRO A 116 -20.82 19.86 17.23
CA PRO A 116 -20.93 20.08 18.68
C PRO A 116 -22.08 21.05 19.01
N GLU A 117 -22.91 20.67 19.97
CA GLU A 117 -24.11 21.43 20.37
C GLU A 117 -23.76 22.78 21.01
N GLN A 118 -22.52 22.95 21.47
CA GLN A 118 -21.99 24.16 22.09
C GLN A 118 -21.77 25.29 21.07
N LEU A 119 -21.84 25.00 19.76
CA LEU A 119 -21.69 26.02 18.72
C LEU A 119 -22.90 26.95 18.65
N PRO A 120 -22.70 28.26 18.44
CA PRO A 120 -23.78 29.16 18.08
C PRO A 120 -24.55 28.65 16.87
N LEU A 121 -25.88 28.78 16.88
CA LEU A 121 -26.76 28.27 15.82
C LEU A 121 -26.33 28.72 14.41
N ALA A 122 -25.88 29.97 14.26
CA ALA A 122 -25.41 30.49 12.98
C ALA A 122 -24.14 29.79 12.48
N GLU A 123 -23.20 29.50 13.38
CA GLU A 123 -21.95 28.78 13.06
C GLU A 123 -22.23 27.30 12.78
N ALA A 124 -23.09 26.67 13.57
CA ALA A 124 -23.52 25.29 13.35
C ALA A 124 -24.24 25.14 11.98
N ALA A 125 -25.10 26.09 11.61
CA ALA A 125 -25.78 26.10 10.32
C ALA A 125 -24.78 26.30 9.16
N LEU A 126 -23.83 27.22 9.30
CA LEU A 126 -22.78 27.45 8.30
C LEU A 126 -21.94 26.19 8.06
N LEU A 127 -21.54 25.52 9.15
CA LEU A 127 -20.80 24.28 9.12
C LEU A 127 -21.60 23.16 8.42
N ALA A 128 -22.87 22.99 8.80
CA ALA A 128 -23.76 21.98 8.25
C ALA A 128 -24.10 22.18 6.76
N GLU A 129 -24.32 23.42 6.33
CA GLU A 129 -24.80 23.74 4.98
C GLU A 129 -23.66 23.94 3.97
N GLN A 130 -22.50 24.43 4.41
CA GLN A 130 -21.39 24.76 3.49
C GLN A 130 -20.21 23.81 3.64
N HIS A 131 -19.72 23.62 4.86
CA HIS A 131 -18.47 22.88 5.08
C HIS A 131 -18.65 21.37 5.01
N VAL A 132 -19.71 20.81 5.60
CA VAL A 132 -19.98 19.37 5.58
C VAL A 132 -20.12 18.84 4.13
N PRO A 133 -20.96 19.41 3.25
CA PRO A 133 -21.05 18.95 1.86
C PRO A 133 -19.73 19.11 1.10
N ALA A 134 -19.03 20.23 1.33
CA ALA A 134 -17.75 20.49 0.68
C ALA A 134 -16.69 19.44 1.05
N ILE A 135 -16.69 18.94 2.28
CA ILE A 135 -15.78 17.89 2.77
C ILE A 135 -16.18 16.52 2.22
N VAL A 136 -17.46 16.16 2.35
CA VAL A 136 -17.94 14.83 1.98
C VAL A 136 -17.81 14.59 0.48
N HIS A 137 -18.14 15.60 -0.32
CA HIS A 137 -18.18 15.49 -1.78
C HIS A 137 -16.89 15.96 -2.48
N VAL A 138 -15.85 16.35 -1.75
CA VAL A 138 -14.58 16.77 -2.39
C VAL A 138 -13.97 15.62 -3.21
N PRO A 139 -13.57 15.87 -4.47
CA PRO A 139 -12.77 14.93 -5.26
C PRO A 139 -11.37 14.73 -4.67
N GLU A 140 -10.78 13.54 -4.84
CA GLU A 140 -9.44 13.19 -4.31
C GLU A 140 -8.36 14.26 -4.57
N LEU A 141 -8.37 14.85 -5.77
CA LEU A 141 -7.38 15.85 -6.20
C LEU A 141 -7.47 17.20 -5.46
N LEU A 142 -8.60 17.48 -4.82
CA LEU A 142 -8.89 18.76 -4.15
C LEU A 142 -9.02 18.60 -2.63
N VAL A 143 -8.75 17.40 -2.09
CA VAL A 143 -8.92 17.08 -0.67
C VAL A 143 -8.11 18.03 0.20
N GLU A 144 -6.82 18.25 -0.09
CA GLU A 144 -5.97 19.11 0.74
C GLU A 144 -6.45 20.57 0.73
N ASP A 145 -6.83 21.11 -0.43
CA ASP A 145 -7.37 22.48 -0.51
C ASP A 145 -8.69 22.64 0.26
N ALA A 146 -9.55 21.61 0.25
CA ALA A 146 -10.79 21.61 1.01
C ALA A 146 -10.54 21.50 2.51
N LEU A 147 -9.58 20.66 2.91
CA LEU A 147 -9.15 20.53 4.30
C LEU A 147 -8.52 21.82 4.81
N ASP A 148 -7.67 22.50 4.04
CA ASP A 148 -7.06 23.77 4.44
C ASP A 148 -8.14 24.83 4.74
N ARG A 149 -9.17 24.93 3.89
CA ARG A 149 -10.32 25.83 4.13
C ARG A 149 -11.13 25.41 5.35
N PHE A 150 -11.35 24.11 5.53
CA PHE A 150 -12.06 23.58 6.68
C PHE A 150 -11.31 23.87 7.98
N TRP A 151 -10.00 23.60 8.04
CA TRP A 151 -9.18 23.86 9.21
C TRP A 151 -9.08 25.33 9.56
N ALA A 152 -8.98 26.22 8.57
CA ALA A 152 -9.04 27.65 8.80
C ALA A 152 -10.37 28.08 9.46
N HIS A 153 -11.49 27.47 9.06
CA HIS A 153 -12.78 27.70 9.72
C HIS A 153 -12.83 27.07 11.12
N CYS A 154 -12.28 25.87 11.32
CA CYS A 154 -12.19 25.25 12.64
C CYS A 154 -11.42 26.10 13.66
N GLU A 155 -10.33 26.76 13.25
CA GLU A 155 -9.60 27.71 14.11
C GLU A 155 -10.45 28.92 14.47
N HIS A 156 -11.26 29.42 13.55
CA HIS A 156 -12.24 30.47 13.84
C HIS A 156 -13.28 30.00 14.88
N LEU A 157 -13.84 28.81 14.71
CA LEU A 157 -14.83 28.25 15.64
C LEU A 157 -14.26 28.07 17.05
N ARG A 158 -13.00 27.60 17.17
CA ARG A 158 -12.29 27.53 18.46
C ARG A 158 -12.21 28.90 19.13
N ALA A 159 -11.85 29.95 18.38
CA ALA A 159 -11.76 31.30 18.92
C ALA A 159 -13.13 31.80 19.41
N VAL A 160 -14.21 31.57 18.65
CA VAL A 160 -15.58 31.94 19.02
C VAL A 160 -16.01 31.25 20.32
N VAL A 161 -15.79 29.93 20.43
CA VAL A 161 -16.18 29.18 21.64
C VAL A 161 -15.35 29.60 22.85
N HIS A 162 -14.04 29.82 22.70
CA HIS A 162 -13.22 30.34 23.80
C HIS A 162 -13.66 31.72 24.28
N GLU A 163 -14.10 32.61 23.37
CA GLU A 163 -14.68 33.89 23.76
C GLU A 163 -15.97 33.70 24.57
N LEU A 164 -16.86 32.79 24.15
CA LEU A 164 -18.09 32.48 24.89
C LEU A 164 -17.81 31.91 26.29
N ILE A 165 -16.79 31.05 26.43
CA ILE A 165 -16.32 30.54 27.71
C ILE A 165 -15.81 31.69 28.59
N ALA A 166 -14.96 32.57 28.04
CA ALA A 166 -14.40 33.70 28.77
C ALA A 166 -15.47 34.70 29.24
N LEU A 167 -16.54 34.87 28.45
CA LEU A 167 -17.70 35.69 28.79
C LEU A 167 -18.70 34.99 29.75
N GLY A 168 -18.45 33.74 30.14
CA GLY A 168 -19.35 32.96 30.99
C GLY A 168 -20.70 32.66 30.34
N ARG A 169 -20.76 32.58 29.01
CA ARG A 169 -21.97 32.33 28.23
C ARG A 169 -22.23 30.85 27.92
N LEU A 170 -21.23 30.01 28.11
CA LEU A 170 -21.34 28.55 28.06
C LEU A 170 -21.40 28.00 29.48
N SER A 171 -22.12 26.89 29.67
CA SER A 171 -22.11 26.18 30.94
C SER A 171 -20.72 25.56 31.18
N ALA A 172 -20.40 25.26 32.44
CA ALA A 172 -19.12 24.61 32.77
C ALA A 172 -19.01 23.21 32.14
N GLU A 173 -20.14 22.50 32.04
CA GLU A 173 -20.24 21.18 31.40
C GLU A 173 -19.98 21.28 29.88
N ASP A 174 -20.60 22.25 29.21
CA ASP A 174 -20.38 22.50 27.78
C ASP A 174 -18.92 22.87 27.48
N ALA A 175 -18.32 23.68 28.35
CA ALA A 175 -16.92 24.07 28.22
C ALA A 175 -15.96 22.89 28.40
N GLU A 176 -16.29 21.93 29.28
CA GLU A 176 -15.49 20.72 29.51
C GLU A 176 -15.60 19.73 28.33
N ASN A 177 -16.79 19.61 27.74
CA ASN A 177 -17.03 18.65 26.65
C ASN A 177 -16.57 19.15 25.26
N TRP A 178 -16.48 20.47 25.06
CA TRP A 178 -16.14 21.09 23.78
C TRP A 178 -14.92 20.48 23.09
N ASP A 179 -13.79 20.37 23.80
CA ASP A 179 -12.54 19.91 23.18
C ASP A 179 -12.66 18.47 22.68
N GLY A 180 -13.38 17.62 23.41
CA GLY A 180 -13.63 16.22 23.03
C GLY A 180 -14.55 16.10 21.82
N ASP A 181 -15.70 16.78 21.87
CA ASP A 181 -16.70 16.76 20.79
C ASP A 181 -16.14 17.36 19.50
N PHE A 182 -15.42 18.48 19.61
CA PHE A 182 -14.81 19.13 18.46
C PHE A 182 -13.64 18.32 17.87
N ALA A 183 -12.81 17.70 18.72
CA ALA A 183 -11.77 16.78 18.26
C ALA A 183 -12.38 15.57 17.53
N LEU A 184 -13.47 15.01 18.05
CA LEU A 184 -14.19 13.92 17.40
C LEU A 184 -14.74 14.35 16.04
N PHE A 185 -15.50 15.45 16.00
CA PHE A 185 -16.06 15.99 14.76
C PHE A 185 -14.99 16.21 13.70
N THR A 186 -13.91 16.92 14.05
CA THR A 186 -12.85 17.25 13.10
C THR A 186 -12.06 16.03 12.64
N THR A 187 -11.89 15.02 13.49
CA THR A 187 -11.27 13.73 13.13
C THR A 187 -12.11 12.98 12.11
N VAL A 188 -13.43 12.86 12.35
CA VAL A 188 -14.34 12.19 11.41
C VAL A 188 -14.45 12.97 10.10
N ALA A 189 -14.45 14.31 10.15
CA ALA A 189 -14.44 15.16 8.98
C ALA A 189 -13.18 14.94 8.11
N ASP A 190 -11.99 14.87 8.71
CA ASP A 190 -10.76 14.56 7.96
C ASP A 190 -10.81 13.17 7.30
N GLN A 191 -11.31 12.17 8.02
CA GLN A 191 -11.47 10.82 7.47
C GLN A 191 -12.45 10.78 6.28
N LEU A 192 -13.59 11.48 6.38
CA LEU A 192 -14.59 11.56 5.29
C LEU A 192 -14.18 12.54 4.18
N ALA A 193 -13.23 13.44 4.42
CA ALA A 193 -12.59 14.20 3.35
C ALA A 193 -11.76 13.26 2.46
N ARG A 194 -10.97 12.39 3.09
CA ARG A 194 -10.00 11.48 2.44
C ARG A 194 -10.62 10.18 1.95
N GLY A 195 -11.76 9.78 2.51
CA GLY A 195 -12.46 8.54 2.22
C GLY A 195 -13.97 8.70 2.10
N PHE A 196 -14.65 7.65 1.67
CA PHE A 196 -16.11 7.55 1.67
C PHE A 196 -16.55 6.39 2.56
N LEU A 197 -17.74 6.51 3.12
CA LEU A 197 -18.36 5.46 3.92
C LEU A 197 -18.82 4.33 3.00
N LEU A 198 -18.29 3.12 3.17
CA LEU A 198 -18.77 1.93 2.46
C LEU A 198 -19.94 1.33 3.23
N THR A 199 -21.13 1.35 2.62
CA THR A 199 -22.37 0.91 3.26
C THR A 199 -23.03 -0.19 2.45
N PHE A 200 -23.35 -1.31 3.10
CA PHE A 200 -24.17 -2.38 2.52
C PHE A 200 -25.65 -2.05 2.69
N ALA A 201 -26.48 -2.39 1.69
CA ALA A 201 -27.93 -2.22 1.74
C ALA A 201 -28.62 -3.59 1.82
N LEU A 202 -28.77 -4.14 3.01
CA LEU A 202 -29.21 -5.52 3.21
C LEU A 202 -30.73 -5.65 3.35
N PRO A 203 -31.35 -6.80 3.00
CA PRO A 203 -32.76 -7.04 3.29
C PRO A 203 -33.09 -6.93 4.79
N ALA A 204 -34.25 -6.34 5.13
CA ALA A 204 -34.72 -6.19 6.52
C ALA A 204 -34.78 -7.52 7.29
N GLU A 205 -35.04 -8.63 6.59
CA GLU A 205 -35.10 -9.99 7.13
C GLU A 205 -33.78 -10.47 7.76
N LEU A 206 -32.66 -9.78 7.47
CA LEU A 206 -31.36 -10.08 8.07
C LEU A 206 -31.14 -9.38 9.42
N ALA A 207 -32.02 -8.47 9.82
CA ALA A 207 -31.95 -7.83 11.14
C ALA A 207 -31.99 -8.89 12.25
N GLY A 208 -31.25 -8.67 13.34
CA GLY A 208 -31.19 -9.62 14.45
C GLY A 208 -30.34 -10.87 14.18
N ARG A 209 -29.60 -10.93 13.07
CA ARG A 209 -28.75 -12.08 12.73
C ARG A 209 -27.27 -11.70 12.76
N ARG A 210 -26.44 -12.66 13.16
CA ARG A 210 -25.00 -12.62 12.93
C ARG A 210 -24.67 -13.22 11.58
N LEU A 211 -23.90 -12.51 10.78
CA LEU A 211 -23.59 -12.87 9.40
C LEU A 211 -22.19 -12.43 8.98
N VAL A 212 -21.74 -12.93 7.82
CA VAL A 212 -20.45 -12.61 7.22
C VAL A 212 -20.65 -11.75 5.96
N LEU A 213 -20.16 -10.52 6.03
CA LEU A 213 -20.04 -9.63 4.87
C LEU A 213 -18.64 -9.76 4.30
N LYS A 214 -18.52 -9.82 2.98
CA LYS A 214 -17.23 -9.76 2.31
C LYS A 214 -17.27 -8.76 1.18
N TYR A 215 -16.16 -8.10 0.94
CA TYR A 215 -15.96 -7.35 -0.29
C TYR A 215 -14.52 -7.51 -0.75
N ALA A 216 -14.31 -7.34 -2.05
CA ALA A 216 -12.97 -7.30 -2.61
C ALA A 216 -12.88 -6.30 -3.75
N MET A 217 -11.67 -5.82 -3.99
CA MET A 217 -11.39 -4.82 -5.00
C MET A 217 -9.93 -4.88 -5.43
N ASP A 218 -9.68 -4.44 -6.64
CA ASP A 218 -8.33 -4.25 -7.12
C ASP A 218 -7.83 -2.88 -6.68
N GLU A 219 -6.70 -2.90 -5.97
CA GLU A 219 -5.99 -1.71 -5.56
C GLU A 219 -4.77 -1.53 -6.46
N GLN A 220 -4.54 -0.29 -6.88
CA GLN A 220 -3.22 0.05 -7.36
C GLN A 220 -2.31 0.07 -6.14
N TYR A 221 -1.39 -0.89 -6.07
CA TYR A 221 -0.40 -0.90 -5.01
C TYR A 221 0.31 0.45 -5.03
N ALA A 222 0.03 1.29 -4.03
CA ALA A 222 0.66 2.58 -3.83
C ALA A 222 2.09 2.34 -3.35
N ALA A 223 2.91 1.76 -4.22
CA ALA A 223 4.32 1.64 -4.03
C ALA A 223 4.85 3.07 -4.01
N GLY A 224 4.96 3.63 -2.79
CA GLY A 224 5.01 5.05 -2.48
C GLY A 224 5.78 5.91 -3.47
N ARG A 225 5.41 7.21 -3.55
CA ARG A 225 5.92 8.24 -4.49
C ARG A 225 7.18 7.80 -5.23
N ARG A 226 7.11 7.72 -6.57
CA ARG A 226 8.24 7.32 -7.44
C ARG A 226 9.54 7.89 -6.88
N PRO A 227 10.47 7.04 -6.38
CA PRO A 227 11.67 7.53 -5.73
C PRO A 227 12.40 8.47 -6.70
N ARG A 228 12.86 9.62 -6.19
CA ARG A 228 13.66 10.57 -6.98
C ARG A 228 14.84 9.81 -7.58
N ALA A 229 15.37 10.26 -8.73
CA ALA A 229 16.45 9.53 -9.41
C ALA A 229 17.63 9.18 -8.48
N ARG A 230 17.93 10.05 -7.51
CA ARG A 230 18.94 9.83 -6.46
C ARG A 230 18.57 8.70 -5.48
N ASP A 231 17.31 8.55 -5.14
CA ASP A 231 16.82 7.49 -4.24
C ASP A 231 16.87 6.12 -4.92
N ARG A 232 16.73 6.07 -6.25
CA ARG A 232 16.82 4.81 -7.03
C ARG A 232 18.12 4.06 -6.77
N LEU A 233 19.25 4.77 -6.72
CA LEU A 233 20.55 4.18 -6.42
C LEU A 233 20.70 3.82 -4.94
N ARG A 234 20.15 4.63 -4.02
CA ARG A 234 20.16 4.31 -2.58
C ARG A 234 19.36 3.06 -2.24
N HIS A 235 18.24 2.83 -2.93
CA HIS A 235 17.46 1.59 -2.79
C HIS A 235 18.21 0.34 -3.27
N CYS A 236 19.22 0.49 -4.13
CA CYS A 236 20.14 -0.60 -4.47
C CYS A 236 21.10 -0.96 -3.34
N TRP A 237 21.06 -0.34 -2.15
CA TRP A 237 21.92 -0.68 -1.00
C TRP A 237 21.17 -1.07 0.27
N LYS A 238 19.87 -0.76 0.38
CA LYS A 238 19.01 -1.15 1.51
C LYS A 238 17.97 -2.23 1.12
N PRO A 239 17.51 -3.08 2.05
CA PRO A 239 16.38 -3.97 1.75
C PRO A 239 15.16 -3.14 1.35
N TRP A 240 14.35 -3.69 0.44
CA TRP A 240 13.16 -3.01 0.01
C TRP A 240 12.11 -3.07 1.11
N VAL A 241 11.48 -1.93 1.38
CA VAL A 241 10.43 -1.82 2.39
C VAL A 241 9.19 -1.22 1.75
N GLY A 242 8.11 -1.99 1.84
CA GLY A 242 6.80 -1.60 1.35
C GLY A 242 5.91 -1.17 2.49
N ARG A 243 4.89 -0.40 2.16
CA ARG A 243 3.81 -0.05 3.08
C ARG A 243 2.49 -0.37 2.40
N VAL A 244 1.56 -0.93 3.16
CA VAL A 244 0.15 -1.07 2.78
C VAL A 244 -0.65 -0.34 3.83
N GLY A 245 -1.45 0.64 3.42
CA GLY A 245 -2.39 1.30 4.33
C GLY A 245 -3.44 0.29 4.79
N LEU A 246 -3.69 0.22 6.09
CA LEU A 246 -4.77 -0.57 6.66
C LEU A 246 -5.94 0.37 6.86
N HIS A 247 -6.97 0.22 6.04
CA HIS A 247 -8.15 1.06 6.18
C HIS A 247 -8.88 0.64 7.43
N ASP A 248 -9.06 1.59 8.35
CA ASP A 248 -10.04 1.47 9.43
C ASP A 248 -9.76 0.28 10.37
N LEU A 249 -8.51 0.16 10.82
CA LEU A 249 -8.02 -0.95 11.63
C LEU A 249 -8.91 -1.22 12.85
N ALA A 250 -9.41 -0.15 13.47
CA ALA A 250 -10.19 -0.20 14.70
C ALA A 250 -11.70 -0.25 14.51
N SER A 251 -12.16 -0.58 13.30
CA SER A 251 -13.56 -0.86 13.01
C SER A 251 -14.04 -2.23 13.51
N CYS A 252 -13.31 -2.91 14.40
CA CYS A 252 -13.62 -4.27 14.81
C CYS A 252 -12.99 -4.64 16.15
N ARG A 253 -13.52 -5.67 16.80
CA ARG A 253 -12.96 -6.21 18.05
C ARG A 253 -11.68 -7.04 17.84
N SER A 254 -11.55 -7.70 16.68
CA SER A 254 -10.39 -8.53 16.34
C SER A 254 -10.02 -8.35 14.87
N PHE A 255 -8.80 -7.93 14.61
CA PHE A 255 -8.30 -7.70 13.25
C PHE A 255 -7.26 -8.76 12.87
N HIS A 256 -7.39 -9.28 11.65
CA HIS A 256 -6.43 -10.20 11.05
C HIS A 256 -5.98 -9.67 9.69
N LEU A 257 -4.68 -9.58 9.47
CA LEU A 257 -4.08 -9.24 8.19
C LEU A 257 -3.41 -10.47 7.58
N GLU A 258 -3.67 -10.69 6.32
CA GLU A 258 -3.02 -11.69 5.50
C GLU A 258 -2.36 -11.01 4.31
N LEU A 259 -1.06 -11.19 4.16
CA LEU A 259 -0.31 -10.59 3.07
C LEU A 259 0.27 -11.70 2.22
N THR A 260 -0.10 -11.74 0.94
CA THR A 260 0.42 -12.69 -0.03
C THR A 260 1.25 -11.95 -1.06
N VAL A 261 2.53 -12.30 -1.16
CA VAL A 261 3.47 -11.69 -2.12
C VAL A 261 3.79 -12.65 -3.28
N PRO A 262 4.21 -12.14 -4.46
CA PRO A 262 4.59 -12.97 -5.59
C PRO A 262 5.75 -13.93 -5.26
N ALA A 263 5.83 -15.06 -5.96
CA ALA A 263 6.81 -16.12 -5.68
C ALA A 263 8.26 -15.69 -5.91
N GLU A 264 8.49 -14.68 -6.75
CA GLU A 264 9.82 -14.14 -7.07
C GLU A 264 10.41 -13.36 -5.89
N VAL A 265 9.58 -12.98 -4.92
CA VAL A 265 9.98 -12.27 -3.72
C VAL A 265 9.67 -13.08 -2.46
N ARG A 266 10.32 -12.71 -1.37
CA ARG A 266 10.17 -13.28 -0.05
C ARG A 266 9.79 -12.18 0.91
N LEU A 267 8.62 -12.32 1.53
CA LEU A 267 8.28 -11.58 2.74
C LEU A 267 9.19 -12.06 3.87
N HIS A 268 9.96 -11.15 4.47
CA HIS A 268 10.87 -11.48 5.57
C HIS A 268 10.26 -11.11 6.93
N GLU A 269 9.70 -9.92 7.01
CA GLU A 269 9.11 -9.34 8.21
C GLU A 269 7.95 -8.47 7.74
N PHE A 270 6.89 -8.42 8.52
CA PHE A 270 5.84 -7.44 8.33
C PHE A 270 5.27 -7.03 9.69
N THR A 271 5.03 -5.73 9.82
CA THR A 271 4.79 -5.08 11.10
C THR A 271 3.66 -4.09 10.91
N VAL A 272 2.63 -4.18 11.76
CA VAL A 272 1.56 -3.18 11.77
C VAL A 272 1.97 -2.03 12.68
N LEU A 273 1.91 -0.85 12.11
CA LEU A 273 2.34 0.41 12.69
C LEU A 273 1.14 1.35 12.74
N SER A 274 0.93 1.99 13.89
CA SER A 274 0.04 3.15 14.00
C SER A 274 0.89 4.41 13.81
N ALA A 275 0.43 5.33 12.98
CA ALA A 275 0.94 6.69 12.98
C ALA A 275 0.19 7.45 14.06
N GLU A 276 0.89 7.91 15.10
CA GLU A 276 0.32 8.93 15.97
C GLU A 276 0.38 10.25 15.22
N ASP A 277 -0.67 11.05 15.39
CA ASP A 277 -0.91 12.25 14.60
C ASP A 277 -0.02 13.39 15.10
N ASP A 278 1.30 13.27 14.93
CA ASP A 278 2.20 14.42 15.08
C ASP A 278 2.04 15.30 13.84
N ARG A 279 0.91 16.03 13.78
CA ARG A 279 0.52 16.95 12.69
C ARG A 279 1.44 18.17 12.56
N SER A 280 2.56 18.19 13.29
CA SER A 280 3.57 19.24 13.32
C SER A 280 4.50 19.29 12.08
N GLY A 281 4.14 18.71 10.94
CA GLY A 281 4.83 19.01 9.68
C GLY A 281 4.61 18.03 8.50
N PRO A 282 4.73 18.50 7.25
CA PRO A 282 4.60 17.68 6.03
C PRO A 282 5.87 16.85 5.74
N GLY A 283 6.50 16.31 6.77
CA GLY A 283 7.74 15.54 6.68
C GLY A 283 7.49 14.06 6.32
N PRO A 284 8.37 13.42 5.53
CA PRO A 284 8.34 11.98 5.28
C PRO A 284 8.73 11.12 6.51
N ASP A 285 9.11 11.77 7.62
CA ASP A 285 9.42 11.18 8.91
C ASP A 285 8.24 11.38 9.89
N ARG A 286 7.03 10.93 9.52
CA ARG A 286 6.01 10.69 10.56
C ARG A 286 6.61 9.66 11.52
N ALA A 287 6.81 10.07 12.77
CA ALA A 287 7.33 9.20 13.80
C ALA A 287 6.41 7.98 13.92
N VAL A 288 7.01 6.80 13.92
CA VAL A 288 6.26 5.57 14.10
C VAL A 288 6.24 5.27 15.58
N ASP A 289 5.19 5.70 16.27
CA ASP A 289 5.17 5.66 17.73
C ASP A 289 4.87 4.26 18.26
N ARG A 290 4.00 3.48 17.59
CA ARG A 290 3.57 2.17 18.12
C ARG A 290 3.68 1.00 17.14
N VAL A 291 4.31 -0.09 17.58
CA VAL A 291 4.16 -1.41 16.95
C VAL A 291 2.90 -2.04 17.53
N LEU A 292 1.89 -2.27 16.68
CA LEU A 292 0.66 -2.93 17.10
C LEU A 292 0.81 -4.45 17.07
N ALA A 293 1.55 -4.97 16.08
CA ALA A 293 1.94 -6.38 16.01
C ALA A 293 3.11 -6.57 15.02
N GLU A 294 3.90 -7.63 15.22
CA GLU A 294 5.07 -8.02 14.42
C GLU A 294 5.01 -9.55 14.21
N ASP A 295 5.14 -10.02 12.97
CA ASP A 295 5.36 -11.45 12.70
C ASP A 295 6.55 -11.66 11.75
N ARG A 296 7.29 -12.73 12.03
CA ARG A 296 8.50 -13.18 11.31
C ARG A 296 8.31 -14.55 10.66
N ILE A 297 7.26 -15.29 11.02
CA ILE A 297 7.05 -16.67 10.56
C ILE A 297 6.12 -16.66 9.36
N VAL A 298 6.70 -16.60 8.17
CA VAL A 298 5.93 -16.68 6.94
C VAL A 298 5.73 -18.13 6.53
N GLN A 299 4.47 -18.59 6.53
CA GLN A 299 4.14 -19.94 6.07
C GLN A 299 4.34 -20.01 4.55
N ARG A 300 5.12 -21.00 4.09
CA ARG A 300 5.30 -21.25 2.65
C ARG A 300 4.10 -22.03 2.14
N TRP A 301 3.32 -21.41 1.26
CA TRP A 301 2.28 -22.08 0.50
C TRP A 301 2.81 -22.46 -0.90
N PRO A 302 2.24 -23.47 -1.57
CA PRO A 302 2.62 -23.79 -2.95
C PRO A 302 2.37 -22.56 -3.84
N GLY A 303 3.43 -21.99 -4.42
CA GLY A 303 3.35 -20.85 -5.35
C GLY A 303 3.21 -19.46 -4.72
N ALA A 304 3.07 -19.32 -3.39
CA ALA A 304 3.00 -18.01 -2.75
C ALA A 304 3.50 -18.01 -1.29
N VAL A 305 3.94 -16.84 -0.83
CA VAL A 305 4.43 -16.63 0.53
C VAL A 305 3.40 -15.78 1.28
N ARG A 306 2.75 -16.36 2.30
CA ARG A 306 1.65 -15.72 3.05
C ARG A 306 2.08 -15.40 4.49
N GLY A 307 2.06 -14.12 4.83
CA GLY A 307 2.17 -13.65 6.22
C GLY A 307 0.78 -13.55 6.84
N HIS A 308 0.65 -13.88 8.13
CA HIS A 308 -0.59 -13.70 8.89
C HIS A 308 -0.31 -12.99 10.21
N LEU A 309 -1.09 -11.96 10.51
CA LEU A 309 -0.94 -11.19 11.75
C LEU A 309 -2.32 -10.96 12.34
N ALA A 310 -2.42 -11.06 13.66
CA ALA A 310 -3.65 -10.83 14.39
C ALA A 310 -3.40 -9.81 15.50
N LEU A 311 -4.30 -8.85 15.66
CA LEU A 311 -4.22 -7.84 16.71
C LEU A 311 -5.62 -7.42 17.19
N ARG A 312 -5.67 -6.85 18.39
CA ARG A 312 -6.87 -6.20 18.92
C ARG A 312 -6.68 -4.69 18.84
N PRO A 313 -7.44 -3.99 18.00
CA PRO A 313 -7.30 -2.54 17.88
C PRO A 313 -7.64 -1.85 19.21
N THR A 314 -6.96 -0.73 19.51
CA THR A 314 -7.15 0.00 20.78
C THR A 314 -7.76 1.39 20.61
N SER A 315 -7.69 1.99 19.43
CA SER A 315 -8.16 3.36 19.16
C SER A 315 -8.84 3.42 17.80
N ARG A 316 -10.09 3.94 17.78
CA ARG A 316 -11.01 3.97 16.62
C ARG A 316 -10.43 4.70 15.40
N PHE A 317 -9.64 5.74 15.64
CA PHE A 317 -9.23 6.69 14.60
C PHE A 317 -7.73 6.62 14.28
N ASP A 318 -7.05 5.57 14.74
CA ASP A 318 -5.63 5.35 14.43
C ASP A 318 -5.42 5.06 12.94
N ASP A 319 -4.65 5.91 12.29
CA ASP A 319 -4.10 5.65 10.96
C ASP A 319 -3.06 4.53 11.06
N ALA A 320 -3.40 3.35 10.55
CA ALA A 320 -2.50 2.20 10.57
C ALA A 320 -1.98 1.83 9.19
N PHE A 321 -0.74 1.37 9.14
CA PHE A 321 -0.17 0.77 7.95
C PHE A 321 0.66 -0.47 8.30
N CYS A 322 0.66 -1.43 7.40
CA CYS A 322 1.55 -2.58 7.46
C CYS A 322 2.84 -2.25 6.71
N GLU A 323 3.95 -2.16 7.43
CA GLU A 323 5.29 -2.09 6.85
C GLU A 323 5.84 -3.50 6.63
N MET A 324 6.33 -3.78 5.41
CA MET A 324 6.81 -5.09 5.02
C MET A 324 8.26 -5.01 4.52
N VAL A 325 9.11 -5.90 5.01
CA VAL A 325 10.49 -6.08 4.52
C VAL A 325 10.48 -7.19 3.49
N ILE A 326 10.80 -6.84 2.24
CA ILE A 326 10.78 -7.77 1.12
C ILE A 326 12.17 -7.96 0.56
N LEU A 327 12.51 -9.22 0.29
CA LEU A 327 13.77 -9.64 -0.31
C LEU A 327 13.49 -10.42 -1.58
N PRO A 328 14.44 -10.49 -2.53
CA PRO A 328 14.32 -11.41 -3.64
C PRO A 328 14.36 -12.87 -3.14
N ALA A 329 13.58 -13.75 -3.76
CA ALA A 329 13.59 -15.17 -3.46
C ALA A 329 14.97 -15.80 -3.78
N ARG A 330 15.28 -16.97 -3.19
CA ARG A 330 16.54 -17.70 -3.52
C ARG A 330 16.51 -18.26 -4.93
N GLN A 331 15.33 -18.59 -5.43
CA GLN A 331 15.09 -19.25 -6.69
C GLN A 331 14.85 -18.20 -7.79
N GLY A 332 14.70 -18.65 -9.04
CA GLY A 332 14.47 -17.78 -10.18
C GLY A 332 15.66 -16.86 -10.48
N ILE A 333 15.39 -15.58 -10.67
CA ILE A 333 16.38 -14.60 -11.16
C ILE A 333 17.61 -14.46 -10.24
N THR A 334 17.47 -14.65 -8.92
CA THR A 334 18.60 -14.53 -7.98
C THR A 334 19.61 -15.65 -8.17
N ALA A 335 19.14 -16.89 -8.23
CA ALA A 335 20.01 -18.05 -8.48
C ALA A 335 20.61 -17.95 -9.88
N PHE A 336 19.78 -17.61 -10.87
CA PHE A 336 20.22 -17.45 -12.25
C PHE A 336 21.29 -16.37 -12.40
N ALA A 337 21.08 -15.17 -11.86
CA ALA A 337 22.08 -14.09 -11.89
C ALA A 337 23.36 -14.48 -11.16
N SER A 338 23.26 -15.17 -10.04
CA SER A 338 24.44 -15.62 -9.29
C SER A 338 25.29 -16.61 -10.10
N VAL A 339 24.65 -17.59 -10.75
CA VAL A 339 25.30 -18.57 -11.63
C VAL A 339 25.86 -17.90 -12.88
N ALA A 340 25.08 -17.06 -13.56
CA ALA A 340 25.49 -16.37 -14.78
C ALA A 340 26.72 -15.48 -14.53
N VAL A 341 26.67 -14.64 -13.49
CA VAL A 341 27.81 -13.78 -13.12
C VAL A 341 29.03 -14.64 -12.76
N SER A 342 28.88 -15.69 -11.96
CA SER A 342 30.01 -16.56 -11.58
C SER A 342 30.62 -17.30 -12.79
N LEU A 343 29.80 -17.75 -13.72
CA LEU A 343 30.26 -18.40 -14.95
C LEU A 343 31.03 -17.41 -15.83
N ILE A 344 30.50 -16.20 -16.01
CA ILE A 344 31.19 -15.15 -16.79
C ILE A 344 32.47 -14.71 -16.09
N THR A 345 32.50 -14.63 -14.76
CA THR A 345 33.74 -14.39 -13.99
C THR A 345 34.79 -15.46 -14.32
N ALA A 346 34.41 -16.74 -14.30
CA ALA A 346 35.33 -17.84 -14.62
C ALA A 346 35.85 -17.75 -16.06
N VAL A 347 34.98 -17.42 -17.02
CA VAL A 347 35.35 -17.21 -18.44
C VAL A 347 36.31 -16.04 -18.58
N LEU A 348 36.02 -14.89 -17.97
CA LEU A 348 36.89 -13.71 -18.04
C LEU A 348 38.26 -13.97 -17.41
N LEU A 349 38.31 -14.66 -16.28
CA LEU A 349 39.57 -15.05 -15.65
C LEU A 349 40.37 -16.01 -16.54
N LEU A 350 39.71 -17.02 -17.12
CA LEU A 350 40.36 -17.96 -18.02
C LEU A 350 40.92 -17.26 -19.26
N VAL A 351 40.13 -16.41 -19.91
CA VAL A 351 40.54 -15.61 -21.07
C VAL A 351 41.70 -14.68 -20.69
N GLY A 352 41.63 -14.04 -19.52
CA GLY A 352 42.71 -13.19 -19.01
C GLY A 352 44.02 -13.94 -18.79
N VAL A 353 43.97 -15.15 -18.21
CA VAL A 353 45.15 -16.01 -18.00
C VAL A 353 45.76 -16.44 -19.33
N VAL A 354 44.92 -16.88 -20.27
CA VAL A 354 45.34 -17.27 -21.63
C VAL A 354 45.99 -16.09 -22.35
N ALA A 355 45.40 -14.90 -22.24
CA ALA A 355 45.93 -13.68 -22.87
C ALA A 355 47.25 -13.20 -22.25
N ALA A 356 47.46 -13.44 -20.95
CA ALA A 356 48.70 -13.06 -20.27
C ALA A 356 49.88 -13.99 -20.57
N VAL A 357 49.61 -15.26 -20.90
CA VAL A 357 50.65 -16.27 -21.10
C VAL A 357 50.35 -17.18 -22.31
N PRO A 358 50.13 -16.61 -23.51
CA PRO A 358 49.65 -17.36 -24.67
C PRO A 358 50.59 -18.52 -25.03
N ASP A 359 51.90 -18.29 -25.02
CA ASP A 359 52.91 -19.29 -25.43
C ASP A 359 53.01 -20.51 -24.50
N ARG A 360 52.47 -20.43 -23.28
CA ARG A 360 52.46 -21.57 -22.34
C ARG A 360 51.15 -22.34 -22.34
N VAL A 361 50.05 -21.71 -22.74
CA VAL A 361 48.71 -22.29 -22.66
C VAL A 361 48.22 -22.75 -24.03
N LEU A 362 48.60 -22.04 -25.09
CA LEU A 362 48.19 -22.28 -26.46
C LEU A 362 49.40 -22.73 -27.29
N GLY A 363 49.18 -23.70 -28.18
CA GLY A 363 50.22 -24.14 -29.09
C GLY A 363 50.63 -23.03 -30.08
N PRO A 364 51.88 -23.04 -30.57
CA PRO A 364 52.32 -22.10 -31.60
C PRO A 364 51.42 -22.22 -32.83
N GLY A 365 50.80 -21.11 -33.24
CA GLY A 365 49.89 -21.06 -34.39
C GLY A 365 48.41 -21.21 -34.09
N TRP A 366 48.00 -21.26 -32.81
CA TRP A 366 46.58 -21.24 -32.47
C TRP A 366 45.93 -19.92 -32.90
N GLN A 367 44.88 -20.02 -33.72
CA GLN A 367 44.01 -18.90 -34.08
C GLN A 367 42.67 -19.10 -33.38
N VAL A 368 42.17 -18.07 -32.69
CA VAL A 368 40.81 -18.09 -32.13
C VAL A 368 39.82 -18.25 -33.29
N PRO A 369 38.92 -19.24 -33.28
CA PRO A 369 37.82 -19.30 -34.24
C PRO A 369 36.86 -18.13 -33.96
N SER A 370 37.09 -16.99 -34.60
CA SER A 370 36.45 -15.70 -34.24
C SER A 370 34.94 -15.70 -34.41
N ALA A 371 34.44 -16.32 -35.48
CA ALA A 371 33.02 -16.27 -35.82
C ALA A 371 32.15 -17.12 -34.88
N ALA A 372 32.55 -18.36 -34.59
CA ALA A 372 31.75 -19.28 -33.76
C ALA A 372 31.64 -18.78 -32.32
N ALA A 373 32.75 -18.30 -31.73
CA ALA A 373 32.76 -17.72 -30.39
C ALA A 373 31.89 -16.46 -30.31
N SER A 374 31.98 -15.57 -31.31
CA SER A 374 31.17 -14.35 -31.40
C SER A 374 29.66 -14.66 -31.49
N ILE A 375 29.27 -15.64 -32.30
CA ILE A 375 27.86 -16.06 -32.44
C ILE A 375 27.32 -16.62 -31.12
N VAL A 376 28.05 -17.54 -30.48
CA VAL A 376 27.61 -18.16 -29.21
C VAL A 376 27.43 -17.09 -28.13
N MET A 377 28.39 -16.18 -27.98
CA MET A 377 28.30 -15.09 -26.99
C MET A 377 27.13 -14.14 -27.27
N SER A 378 26.86 -13.83 -28.54
CA SER A 378 25.72 -13.01 -28.94
C SER A 378 24.38 -13.67 -28.62
N VAL A 379 24.25 -14.98 -28.87
CA VAL A 379 23.05 -15.75 -28.51
C VAL A 379 22.83 -15.73 -27.00
N VAL A 380 23.88 -15.94 -26.20
CA VAL A 380 23.79 -15.87 -24.73
C VAL A 380 23.37 -14.47 -24.28
N ALA A 381 23.91 -13.40 -24.86
CA ALA A 381 23.53 -12.03 -24.55
C ALA A 381 22.03 -11.77 -24.83
N VAL A 382 21.51 -12.25 -25.96
CA VAL A 382 20.08 -12.13 -26.31
C VAL A 382 19.21 -12.91 -25.34
N LEU A 383 19.58 -14.14 -24.99
CA LEU A 383 18.83 -14.96 -24.03
C LEU A 383 18.78 -14.30 -22.63
N LEU A 384 19.90 -13.75 -22.16
CA LEU A 384 19.96 -12.99 -20.90
C LEU A 384 19.02 -11.77 -20.94
N SER A 385 18.97 -11.05 -22.07
CA SER A 385 18.09 -9.91 -22.26
C SER A 385 16.60 -10.32 -22.29
N TRP A 386 16.28 -11.44 -22.95
CA TRP A 386 14.91 -11.93 -23.09
C TRP A 386 14.31 -12.41 -21.76
N ILE A 387 15.07 -13.18 -20.97
CA ILE A 387 14.63 -13.65 -19.64
C ILE A 387 14.29 -12.46 -18.71
N ASN A 388 14.94 -11.31 -18.92
CA ASN A 388 14.69 -10.09 -18.15
C ASN A 388 13.40 -9.35 -18.53
N ARG A 389 12.68 -9.76 -19.58
CA ARG A 389 11.50 -9.02 -20.10
C ARG A 389 10.14 -9.57 -19.67
N GLN A 390 10.08 -10.54 -18.76
CA GLN A 390 8.79 -11.08 -18.34
C GLN A 390 7.92 -10.02 -17.63
N PRO A 391 6.60 -9.99 -17.90
CA PRO A 391 5.68 -9.14 -17.15
C PRO A 391 5.68 -9.60 -15.69
N GLU A 392 5.86 -8.65 -14.79
CA GLU A 392 5.99 -8.91 -13.37
C GLU A 392 5.23 -7.84 -12.59
N HIS A 393 4.80 -8.20 -11.38
CA HIS A 393 4.28 -7.23 -10.45
C HIS A 393 5.30 -6.11 -10.17
N ASP A 394 4.82 -4.87 -10.08
CA ASP A 394 5.62 -3.66 -9.83
C ASP A 394 6.57 -3.81 -8.63
N LEU A 395 6.09 -4.53 -7.61
CA LEU A 395 6.87 -4.92 -6.43
C LEU A 395 8.12 -5.74 -6.79
N SER A 396 7.93 -6.83 -7.54
CA SER A 396 8.99 -7.74 -7.97
C SER A 396 10.02 -6.99 -8.82
N VAL A 397 9.56 -6.13 -9.74
CA VAL A 397 10.44 -5.27 -10.55
C VAL A 397 11.33 -4.38 -9.68
N ARG A 398 10.76 -3.75 -8.65
CA ARG A 398 11.51 -2.86 -7.74
C ARG A 398 12.51 -3.64 -6.87
N VAL A 399 12.10 -4.79 -6.32
CA VAL A 399 12.94 -5.63 -5.45
C VAL A 399 14.09 -6.26 -6.23
N MET A 400 13.82 -6.73 -7.45
CA MET A 400 14.79 -7.47 -8.29
C MET A 400 15.63 -6.57 -9.20
N ARG A 401 15.36 -5.27 -9.23
CA ARG A 401 16.07 -4.27 -10.06
C ARG A 401 17.60 -4.40 -10.05
N PRO A 402 18.29 -4.58 -8.90
CA PRO A 402 19.75 -4.73 -8.88
C PRO A 402 20.24 -5.97 -9.64
N LEU A 403 19.51 -7.09 -9.53
CA LEU A 403 19.83 -8.33 -10.24
C LEU A 403 19.60 -8.18 -11.74
N ARG A 404 18.52 -7.49 -12.13
CA ARG A 404 18.24 -7.16 -13.53
C ARG A 404 19.32 -6.27 -14.14
N TYR A 405 19.85 -5.32 -13.37
CA TYR A 405 21.00 -4.52 -13.81
C TYR A 405 22.26 -5.36 -13.95
N ALA A 406 22.55 -6.26 -13.02
CA ALA A 406 23.67 -7.19 -13.13
C ALA A 406 23.56 -8.03 -14.42
N LEU A 407 22.40 -8.64 -14.67
CA LEU A 407 22.18 -9.45 -15.88
C LEU A 407 22.28 -8.64 -17.18
N ASN A 408 21.78 -7.40 -17.21
CA ASN A 408 21.93 -6.52 -18.37
C ASN A 408 23.38 -6.11 -18.61
N LEU A 409 24.14 -5.86 -17.54
CA LEU A 409 25.58 -5.60 -17.63
C LEU A 409 26.31 -6.83 -18.16
N GLU A 410 25.97 -8.03 -17.70
CA GLU A 410 26.54 -9.27 -18.22
C GLU A 410 26.21 -9.51 -19.69
N ALA A 411 24.95 -9.27 -20.10
CA ALA A 411 24.56 -9.36 -21.50
C ALA A 411 25.38 -8.38 -22.37
N PHE A 412 25.62 -7.17 -21.85
CA PHE A 412 26.44 -6.17 -22.54
C PHE A 412 27.93 -6.55 -22.57
N VAL A 413 28.48 -7.09 -21.48
CA VAL A 413 29.85 -7.64 -21.41
C VAL A 413 30.04 -8.76 -22.44
N MET A 414 29.07 -9.68 -22.55
CA MET A 414 29.11 -10.77 -23.54
C MET A 414 29.02 -10.24 -24.98
N LEU A 415 28.18 -9.24 -25.23
CA LEU A 415 28.11 -8.58 -26.54
C LEU A 415 29.42 -7.87 -26.89
N MET A 416 30.04 -7.20 -25.91
CA MET A 416 31.35 -6.59 -26.07
C MET A 416 32.42 -7.65 -26.35
N LEU A 417 32.48 -8.74 -25.60
CA LEU A 417 33.40 -9.86 -25.88
C LEU A 417 33.21 -10.43 -27.29
N ALA A 418 31.97 -10.55 -27.78
CA ALA A 418 31.69 -10.96 -29.16
C ALA A 418 32.25 -9.97 -30.19
N GLY A 419 32.05 -8.67 -29.97
CA GLY A 419 32.65 -7.62 -30.78
C GLY A 419 34.18 -7.67 -30.75
N ALA A 420 34.76 -7.89 -29.57
CA ALA A 420 36.21 -7.99 -29.37
C ALA A 420 36.82 -9.17 -30.13
N ALA A 421 36.14 -10.32 -30.12
CA ALA A 421 36.55 -11.51 -30.87
C ALA A 421 36.50 -11.29 -32.40
N SER A 422 35.73 -10.30 -32.87
CA SER A 422 35.49 -10.07 -34.30
C SER A 422 36.41 -9.00 -34.91
N VAL A 423 37.09 -8.19 -34.08
CA VAL A 423 37.90 -7.05 -34.53
C VAL A 423 39.34 -7.20 -34.02
N PRO A 424 40.37 -7.08 -34.88
CA PRO A 424 41.75 -7.05 -34.41
C PRO A 424 42.05 -5.71 -33.72
N PHE A 425 42.55 -5.75 -32.49
CA PHE A 425 42.95 -4.56 -31.74
C PHE A 425 44.47 -4.38 -31.71
N THR A 426 44.93 -3.12 -31.65
CA THR A 426 46.30 -2.83 -31.24
C THR A 426 46.47 -3.17 -29.75
N PRO A 427 47.69 -3.47 -29.26
CA PRO A 427 47.90 -3.88 -27.87
C PRO A 427 47.35 -2.87 -26.83
N GLY A 428 47.54 -1.57 -27.08
CA GLY A 428 47.00 -0.52 -26.20
C GLY A 428 45.47 -0.45 -26.19
N ALA A 429 44.85 -0.57 -27.37
CA ALA A 429 43.39 -0.60 -27.48
C ALA A 429 42.79 -1.86 -26.84
N ALA A 430 43.44 -3.01 -26.99
CA ALA A 430 43.04 -4.26 -26.34
C ALA A 430 43.09 -4.14 -24.81
N GLY A 431 44.15 -3.53 -24.26
CA GLY A 431 44.27 -3.28 -22.83
C GLY A 431 43.17 -2.36 -22.28
N ALA A 432 42.89 -1.25 -22.96
CA ALA A 432 41.80 -0.34 -22.57
C ALA A 432 40.42 -1.00 -22.65
N TYR A 433 40.18 -1.81 -23.69
CA TYR A 433 38.95 -2.56 -23.86
C TYR A 433 38.75 -3.60 -22.75
N TRP A 434 39.81 -4.33 -22.42
CA TRP A 434 39.80 -5.32 -21.35
C TRP A 434 39.54 -4.68 -19.98
N ALA A 435 40.16 -3.53 -19.70
CA ALA A 435 39.90 -2.77 -18.48
C ALA A 435 38.43 -2.35 -18.37
N LEU A 436 37.81 -1.92 -19.48
CA LEU A 436 36.38 -1.57 -19.51
C LEU A 436 35.48 -2.79 -19.26
N LEU A 437 35.76 -3.94 -19.89
CA LEU A 437 35.04 -5.20 -19.64
C LEU A 437 35.11 -5.61 -18.16
N LEU A 438 36.31 -5.59 -17.58
CA LEU A 438 36.52 -5.93 -16.17
C LEU A 438 35.79 -4.95 -15.24
N LEU A 439 35.76 -3.66 -15.57
CA LEU A 439 35.02 -2.66 -14.79
C LEU A 439 33.51 -2.93 -14.80
N LEU A 440 32.94 -3.21 -15.97
CA LEU A 440 31.51 -3.50 -16.12
C LEU A 440 31.12 -4.80 -15.40
N HIS A 441 31.96 -5.84 -15.50
CA HIS A 441 31.77 -7.10 -14.79
C HIS A 441 31.99 -6.96 -13.28
N ALA A 442 32.94 -6.14 -12.83
CA ALA A 442 33.08 -5.84 -11.41
C ALA A 442 31.81 -5.17 -10.85
N LEU A 443 31.18 -4.29 -11.62
CA LEU A 443 29.92 -3.65 -11.24
C LEU A 443 28.76 -4.66 -11.10
N SER A 444 28.60 -5.61 -12.05
CA SER A 444 27.58 -6.67 -11.94
C SER A 444 27.84 -7.59 -10.75
N LEU A 445 29.10 -7.97 -10.51
CA LEU A 445 29.51 -8.76 -9.34
C LEU A 445 29.16 -8.05 -8.03
N VAL A 446 29.47 -6.74 -7.92
CA VAL A 446 29.11 -5.93 -6.76
C VAL A 446 27.60 -5.95 -6.52
N LEU A 447 26.77 -5.84 -7.55
CA LEU A 447 25.29 -5.89 -7.41
C LEU A 447 24.79 -7.25 -6.89
N VAL A 448 25.35 -8.36 -7.37
CA VAL A 448 25.00 -9.72 -6.90
C VAL A 448 25.47 -9.94 -5.46
N VAL A 449 26.75 -9.66 -5.17
CA VAL A 449 27.34 -9.79 -3.83
C VAL A 449 26.59 -8.92 -2.83
N ARG A 450 26.23 -7.68 -3.21
CA ARG A 450 25.41 -6.80 -2.39
C ARG A 450 24.05 -7.42 -2.09
N THR A 451 23.39 -8.04 -3.08
CA THR A 451 22.07 -8.64 -2.87
C THR A 451 22.16 -9.78 -1.85
N TRP A 452 23.23 -10.58 -1.92
CA TRP A 452 23.53 -11.59 -0.91
C TRP A 452 23.86 -10.99 0.46
N TRP A 453 24.64 -9.91 0.51
CA TRP A 453 25.01 -9.24 1.75
C TRP A 453 23.81 -8.60 2.46
N VAL A 454 22.93 -7.91 1.73
CA VAL A 454 21.70 -7.32 2.28
C VAL A 454 20.81 -8.42 2.85
N ARG A 455 20.61 -9.49 2.08
CA ARG A 455 19.86 -10.65 2.52
C ARG A 455 20.45 -11.23 3.81
N ARG A 456 21.76 -11.48 3.85
CA ARG A 456 22.45 -12.00 5.04
C ARG A 456 22.35 -11.06 6.23
N SER A 457 22.35 -9.75 6.00
CA SER A 457 22.23 -8.74 7.04
C SER A 457 20.81 -8.70 7.62
N VAL A 458 19.79 -8.85 6.77
CA VAL A 458 18.39 -8.98 7.17
C VAL A 458 18.16 -10.29 7.93
N ASP A 459 18.64 -11.43 7.41
CA ASP A 459 18.59 -12.74 8.09
C ASP A 459 19.33 -12.72 9.45
N ARG A 460 20.31 -11.81 9.64
CA ARG A 460 21.01 -11.56 10.92
C ARG A 460 20.31 -10.55 11.85
N GLY A 461 19.15 -10.03 11.46
CA GLY A 461 18.38 -9.07 12.25
C GLY A 461 18.87 -7.61 12.21
N ARG A 462 19.88 -7.27 11.38
CA ARG A 462 20.45 -5.91 11.30
C ARG A 462 19.52 -4.87 10.68
N TYR A 463 18.47 -5.34 9.99
CA TYR A 463 17.52 -4.49 9.27
C TYR A 463 16.07 -4.72 9.73
N THR A 464 15.88 -5.13 10.98
CA THR A 464 14.54 -5.26 11.57
C THR A 464 13.91 -3.88 11.78
N ALA A 465 12.57 -3.82 11.87
CA ALA A 465 11.88 -2.59 12.28
C ALA A 465 12.44 -2.02 13.59
N ARG A 466 12.88 -2.89 14.50
CA ARG A 466 13.57 -2.52 15.76
C ARG A 466 14.94 -1.88 15.56
N ALA A 467 15.74 -2.36 14.59
CA ALA A 467 17.06 -1.80 14.31
C ALA A 467 16.98 -0.41 13.66
N ARG A 468 15.92 -0.13 12.89
CA ARG A 468 15.70 1.21 12.30
C ARG A 468 15.30 2.27 13.32
N ARG A 469 14.62 1.86 14.41
CA ARG A 469 14.14 2.77 15.46
C ARG A 469 15.21 3.26 16.43
N ARG A 470 16.34 2.54 16.54
CA ARG A 470 17.41 2.96 17.47
C ARG A 470 18.29 4.11 16.97
N GLY A 471 18.01 4.64 15.77
CA GLY A 471 18.91 5.58 15.11
C GLY A 471 20.27 4.94 14.76
N PRO A 472 21.09 5.60 13.93
CA PRO A 472 22.51 5.24 13.79
C PRO A 472 23.27 5.38 15.12
#